data_AF-U6CXZ7-F1
#
_entry.id   AF-U6CXZ7-F1
#
_cell.length_a   1.000
_cell.length_b   1.000
_cell.length_c   1.000
_cell.angle_alpha   90.00
_cell.angle_beta   90.00
_cell.angle_gamma   90.00
#
_symmetry.space_group_name_H-M   'P 1'
#
loop_
_entity.id
_entity.type
_entity.pdbx_description
1 polymer ?
#
loop_
_entity_poly.entity_id
_entity_poly.type
_entity_poly.pdbx_seq_one_letter_code
_entity_poly.pdbx_strand_id
1 'polypeptide(L)' 'MERLPKLAVFDLDYTLWPFWVDTHVDPPFHRSSDGAVRDRRGQAVRLYPEVPDVLRRLQDLGVPVAAASR' A
#
# COMPACT_ATOMS: atom_id res chain seq x y z
N MET A 1 12.60 8.86 -26.53
CA MET A 1 11.66 8.61 -25.42
C MET A 1 12.15 7.38 -24.68
N GLU A 2 12.27 7.46 -23.37
CA GLU A 2 12.63 6.32 -22.54
C GLU A 2 11.53 5.25 -22.56
N ARG A 3 11.92 3.98 -22.53
CA ARG A 3 10.96 2.84 -22.58
C ARG A 3 10.40 2.57 -21.19
N LEU A 4 9.09 2.65 -21.04
CA LEU A 4 8.41 2.28 -19.79
C LEU A 4 8.35 0.75 -19.58
N PRO A 5 8.30 0.29 -18.32
CA PRO A 5 8.09 -1.12 -18.02
C PRO A 5 6.68 -1.56 -18.43
N LYS A 6 6.54 -2.85 -18.75
CA LYS A 6 5.24 -3.46 -19.08
C LYS A 6 4.40 -3.81 -17.83
N LEU A 7 5.05 -3.85 -16.67
CA LEU A 7 4.45 -4.18 -15.37
C LEU A 7 5.37 -3.64 -14.26
N ALA A 8 4.81 -2.98 -13.26
CA ALA A 8 5.50 -2.65 -12.01
C ALA A 8 4.98 -3.58 -10.90
N VAL A 9 5.87 -4.22 -10.16
CA VAL A 9 5.51 -5.14 -9.08
C VAL A 9 6.04 -4.59 -7.76
N PHE A 10 5.19 -4.50 -6.75
CA PHE A 10 5.55 -4.05 -5.41
C PHE A 10 5.40 -5.20 -4.41
N ASP A 11 6.34 -5.31 -3.48
CA ASP A 11 6.08 -5.98 -2.20
C ASP A 11 5.12 -5.12 -1.36
N LEU A 12 4.68 -5.61 -0.21
CA LEU A 12 3.74 -4.94 0.68
C LEU A 12 4.44 -4.41 1.93
N ASP A 13 4.92 -5.30 2.78
CA ASP A 13 5.54 -4.95 4.05
C ASP A 13 6.82 -4.16 3.85
N TYR A 14 6.94 -3.02 4.55
CA TYR A 14 8.03 -2.05 4.39
C TYR A 14 8.22 -1.52 2.96
N THR A 15 7.23 -1.72 2.07
CA THR A 15 7.20 -1.14 0.72
C THR A 15 6.03 -0.17 0.58
N LEU A 16 4.80 -0.63 0.84
CA LEU A 16 3.61 0.22 0.78
C LEU A 16 3.21 0.76 2.15
N TRP A 17 3.58 0.06 3.22
CA TRP A 17 3.31 0.48 4.60
C TRP A 17 4.51 0.16 5.52
N PRO A 18 4.71 0.91 6.61
CA PRO A 18 5.93 0.85 7.42
C PRO A 18 5.89 -0.23 8.52
N PHE A 19 5.38 -1.42 8.22
CA PHE A 19 5.27 -2.52 9.18
C PHE A 19 5.17 -3.88 8.48
N TRP A 20 5.43 -4.96 9.21
CA TRP A 20 4.99 -6.32 8.85
C TRP A 20 3.55 -6.56 9.29
N VAL A 21 2.67 -6.92 8.35
CA VAL A 21 1.23 -7.09 8.59
C VAL A 21 0.91 -8.27 9.52
N ASP A 22 1.78 -9.28 9.57
CA ASP A 22 1.61 -10.47 10.40
C ASP A 22 2.14 -10.32 11.85
N THR A 23 2.85 -9.22 12.13
CA THR A 23 3.59 -9.02 13.39
C THR A 23 3.13 -7.79 14.16
N HIS A 24 2.96 -6.65 13.49
CA HIS A 24 2.83 -5.35 14.17
C HIS A 24 1.40 -4.84 14.34
N VAL A 25 0.41 -5.53 13.78
CA VAL A 25 -1.00 -5.16 13.79
C VAL A 25 -1.87 -6.40 14.03
N ASP A 26 -3.11 -6.21 14.50
CA ASP A 26 -4.04 -7.31 14.82
C ASP A 26 -5.30 -7.24 13.93
N PRO A 27 -5.37 -8.00 12.83
CA PRO A 27 -6.56 -8.06 11.97
C PRO A 27 -7.84 -8.52 12.70
N PRO A 28 -9.06 -8.21 12.20
CA PRO A 28 -9.34 -7.52 10.94
C PRO A 28 -9.21 -6.01 11.05
N PHE A 29 -9.09 -5.36 9.90
CA PHE A 29 -9.09 -3.91 9.78
C PHE A 29 -10.48 -3.38 9.49
N HIS A 30 -10.77 -2.17 9.97
CA HIS A 30 -11.99 -1.45 9.65
C HIS A 30 -11.69 0.02 9.36
N ARG A 31 -12.54 0.64 8.55
CA ARG A 31 -12.52 2.09 8.35
C ARG A 31 -13.37 2.73 9.44
N SER A 32 -12.77 3.57 10.25
CA SER A 32 -13.46 4.33 11.28
C SER A 32 -14.19 5.55 10.68
N SER A 33 -15.06 6.17 11.48
CA SER A 33 -15.87 7.33 11.06
C SER A 33 -15.04 8.57 10.71
N ASP A 34 -13.83 8.71 11.27
CA ASP A 34 -12.86 9.75 10.93
C ASP A 34 -12.07 9.45 9.64
N GLY A 35 -12.37 8.35 8.96
CA GLY A 35 -11.75 7.93 7.71
C GLY A 35 -10.42 7.18 7.86
N ALA A 36 -9.89 7.06 9.08
CA ALA A 36 -8.69 6.27 9.34
C ALA A 36 -8.98 4.77 9.25
N VAL A 37 -7.97 3.99 8.83
CA VAL A 37 -8.00 2.53 8.93
C VAL A 37 -7.42 2.15 10.29
N ARG A 38 -8.13 1.30 11.02
CA ARG A 38 -7.68 0.79 12.32
C ARG A 38 -7.75 -0.74 12.37
N ASP A 39 -6.84 -1.35 13.10
CA ASP A 39 -6.88 -2.78 13.40
C ASP A 39 -7.90 -3.10 14.53
N ARG A 40 -8.00 -4.37 14.95
CA ARG A 40 -8.93 -4.80 16.02
C ARG A 40 -8.65 -4.12 17.36
N ARG A 41 -7.40 -3.71 17.61
CA ARG A 41 -6.97 -3.04 18.86
C ARG A 41 -7.11 -1.52 18.79
N GLY A 42 -7.54 -0.98 17.65
CA GLY A 42 -7.68 0.46 17.43
C GLY A 42 -6.39 1.15 17.00
N GLN A 43 -5.31 0.39 16.70
CA GLN A 43 -4.07 0.95 16.18
C GLN A 43 -4.31 1.50 14.78
N ALA A 44 -3.87 2.75 14.55
CA ALA A 44 -3.99 3.38 13.24
C ALA A 44 -3.02 2.73 12.24
N VAL A 45 -3.57 2.32 11.10
CA VAL A 45 -2.84 1.72 9.97
C VAL A 45 -2.71 2.78 8.87
N ARG A 46 -1.48 3.02 8.40
CA ARG A 46 -1.18 4.02 7.37
C ARG A 46 -0.19 3.47 6.36
N LEU A 47 -0.36 3.86 5.11
CA LEU A 47 0.65 3.68 4.06
C LEU A 47 1.80 4.67 4.25
N TYR A 48 2.90 4.48 3.52
CA TYR A 48 3.83 5.58 3.29
C TYR A 48 3.10 6.74 2.56
N PRO A 49 3.36 8.01 2.92
CA PRO A 49 2.53 9.14 2.48
C PRO A 49 2.33 9.27 0.97
N GLU A 50 3.36 8.96 0.18
CA GLU A 50 3.37 9.14 -1.28
C GLU A 50 2.87 7.92 -2.06
N VAL A 51 2.57 6.80 -1.39
CA VAL A 51 2.12 5.57 -2.07
C VAL A 51 0.91 5.80 -2.98
N PRO A 52 -0.14 6.55 -2.58
CA PRO A 52 -1.23 6.87 -3.47
C PRO A 52 -0.79 7.59 -4.76
N ASP A 53 0.15 8.53 -4.65
CA ASP A 53 0.66 9.32 -5.78
C ASP A 53 1.57 8.50 -6.69
N VAL A 54 2.41 7.63 -6.13
CA VAL A 54 3.24 6.68 -6.89
C VAL A 54 2.38 5.74 -7.73
N LEU A 55 1.34 5.14 -7.11
CA LEU A 55 0.43 4.25 -7.82
C LEU A 55 -0.41 4.99 -8.87
N ARG A 56 -0.87 6.21 -8.56
CA ARG A 56 -1.56 7.09 -9.52
C ARG A 56 -0.65 7.40 -10.71
N ARG A 57 0.62 7.74 -10.47
CA ARG A 57 1.56 8.07 -11.53
C ARG A 57 1.77 6.91 -12.50
N LEU A 58 1.86 5.68 -12.01
CA LEU A 58 1.97 4.48 -12.85
C LEU A 58 0.70 4.26 -13.67
N GLN A 59 -0.48 4.48 -13.07
CA GLN A 59 -1.75 4.43 -13.77
C GLN A 59 -1.83 5.47 -14.90
N ASP A 60 -1.45 6.72 -14.64
CA ASP A 60 -1.46 7.79 -15.64
C ASP A 60 -0.47 7.54 -16.80
N LEU A 61 0.63 6.83 -16.51
CA LEU A 61 1.61 6.39 -17.51
C LEU A 61 1.18 5.11 -18.25
N GLY A 62 0.02 4.52 -17.93
CA GLY A 62 -0.47 3.29 -18.54
C GLY A 62 0.35 2.05 -18.17
N VAL A 63 1.07 2.09 -17.05
CA VAL A 63 1.85 0.96 -16.53
C VAL A 63 0.99 0.13 -15.58
N PRO A 64 0.66 -1.13 -15.91
CA PRO A 64 -0.03 -2.03 -14.99
C PRO A 64 0.77 -2.24 -13.70
N VAL A 65 0.06 -2.44 -12.59
CA VAL A 65 0.65 -2.69 -11.26
C VAL A 65 0.21 -4.05 -10.72
N ALA A 66 1.13 -4.78 -10.09
CA ALA A 66 0.86 -6.00 -9.35
C ALA A 66 1.50 -5.95 -7.95
N ALA A 67 1.01 -6.81 -7.05
CA ALA A 67 1.60 -7.04 -5.74
C ALA A 67 2.21 -8.44 -5.65
N ALA A 68 3.34 -8.58 -4.96
CA ALA A 68 3.97 -9.86 -4.67
C ALA A 68 4.63 -9.80 -3.29
N SER A 69 3.96 -10.38 -2.29
CA SER A 69 4.43 -10.42 -0.90
C SER A 69 4.54 -11.86 -0.40
N ARG A 70 5.33 -12.06 0.66
CA ARG A 70 5.63 -13.39 1.22
C ARG A 70 4.67 -13.74 2.36
#